data_AF-A0A932K4T1-F1
#
_entry.id   AF-A0A932K4T1-F1
#
_cell.length_a   1.000
_cell.length_b   1.000
_cell.length_c   1.000
_cell.angle_alpha   90.00
_cell.angle_beta   90.00
_cell.angle_gamma   90.00
#
_symmetry.space_group_name_H-M   'P 1'
#
loop_
_entity.id
_entity.type
_entity.pdbx_description
1 polymer ?
#
loop_
_entity_poly.entity_id
_entity_poly.type
_entity_poly.pdbx_seq_one_letter_code
_entity_poly.pdbx_strand_id
1 'polypeptide(L)'
;MNRDKAFKIIKWLLISWGALSLIGAISVGGFVAYRIGPGNRDRVDSASSSDVAFVLNWCNLGADRIEKVVHSYVSARSFTGDHLDAYAIKIKHIDVAELTASTDDFRGRWYRGDQLPKVLDDAVGFVGSWPGSAKIQWFPTEKALRSREFYVYPCSIYLHGITPSATELIFVRPSDKMVFYFGGKM
;
A
#
# COMPACT_ATOMS: atom_id res chain seq x y z
N MET A 1 42.84 22.43 40.66
CA MET A 1 42.72 21.33 39.67
C MET A 1 43.93 21.38 38.74
N ASN A 2 44.72 20.30 38.63
CA ASN A 2 45.96 20.31 37.82
C ASN A 2 45.63 20.57 36.34
N ARG A 3 46.36 21.50 35.70
CA ARG A 3 46.16 21.93 34.30
C ARG A 3 46.13 20.73 33.34
N ASP A 4 46.96 19.73 33.60
CA ASP A 4 47.05 18.49 32.81
C ASP A 4 45.84 17.57 32.96
N LYS A 5 45.21 17.55 34.15
CA LYS A 5 43.97 16.80 34.38
C LYS A 5 42.80 17.47 33.67
N ALA A 6 42.71 18.81 33.72
CA ALA A 6 41.69 19.57 33.00
C ALA A 6 41.81 19.39 31.48
N PHE A 7 43.02 19.42 30.93
CA PHE A 7 43.26 19.22 29.50
C PHE A 7 42.86 17.81 29.02
N LYS A 8 43.15 16.77 29.82
CA LYS A 8 42.73 15.39 29.52
C LYS A 8 41.21 15.24 29.50
N ILE A 9 40.50 15.86 30.45
CA ILE A 9 39.03 15.80 30.52
C ILE A 9 38.40 16.49 29.30
N ILE A 10 38.88 17.69 28.95
CA ILE A 10 38.38 18.44 27.78
C ILE A 10 38.63 17.65 26.49
N LYS A 11 39.82 17.04 26.34
CA LYS A 11 40.14 16.21 25.17
C LYS A 11 39.16 15.04 25.01
N TRP A 12 38.86 14.32 26.09
CA TRP A 12 37.91 13.20 26.04
C TRP A 12 36.47 13.67 25.76
N LEU A 13 36.05 14.80 26.32
CA LEU A 13 34.74 15.40 26.00
C LEU A 13 34.63 15.75 24.51
N LEU A 14 35.66 16.36 23.93
CA LEU A 14 35.68 16.72 22.51
C LEU A 14 35.67 15.48 21.61
N ILE A 15 36.39 14.41 21.98
CA ILE A 15 36.38 13.15 21.23
C ILE A 15 34.98 12.51 21.27
N SER A 16 34.36 12.42 22.45
CA SER A 16 33.01 11.89 22.60
C SER A 16 31.98 12.71 21.82
N TRP A 17 32.09 14.04 21.86
CA TRP A 17 31.23 14.94 21.08
C TRP A 17 31.42 14.76 19.57
N GLY A 18 32.67 14.63 19.11
CA GLY A 18 33.01 14.36 17.71
C GLY A 18 32.47 13.01 17.24
N ALA A 19 32.58 11.96 18.05
CA ALA A 19 32.04 10.64 17.75
C ALA A 19 30.51 10.65 17.65
N LEU A 20 29.82 11.29 18.60
CA LEU A 20 28.37 11.50 18.57
C LEU A 20 27.93 12.28 17.32
N SER A 21 28.66 13.36 16.99
CA SER A 21 28.38 14.18 15.82
C SER A 21 28.57 13.40 14.52
N LEU A 22 29.59 12.53 14.43
CA LEU A 22 29.85 11.67 13.28
C LEU A 22 28.75 10.62 13.10
N ILE A 23 28.30 9.98 14.18
CA ILE A 23 27.18 9.03 14.14
C ILE A 23 25.90 9.73 13.67
N GLY A 24 25.64 10.94 14.19
CA GLY A 24 24.54 11.78 13.75
C GLY A 24 24.64 12.10 12.25
N ALA A 25 25.80 12.53 11.77
CA ALA A 25 26.03 12.85 10.36
C ALA A 25 25.85 11.64 9.45
N ILE A 26 26.36 10.45 9.83
CA ILE A 26 26.18 9.21 9.06
C ILE A 26 24.71 8.81 9.02
N SER A 27 24.00 8.90 10.15
CA SER A 27 22.58 8.54 10.22
C SER A 27 21.71 9.48 9.38
N VAL A 28 21.96 10.79 9.47
CA VAL A 28 21.28 11.80 8.65
C VAL A 28 21.63 11.62 7.17
N GLY A 29 22.91 11.44 6.84
CA GLY A 29 23.37 11.21 5.47
C GLY A 29 22.76 9.94 4.85
N GLY A 30 22.70 8.84 5.61
CA GLY A 30 22.07 7.59 5.18
C GLY A 30 20.56 7.74 4.99
N PHE A 31 19.88 8.44 5.89
CA PHE A 31 18.45 8.74 5.76
C PHE A 31 18.16 9.58 4.51
N VAL A 32 18.92 10.66 4.30
CA VAL A 32 18.79 11.51 3.10
C VAL A 32 19.09 10.71 1.82
N ALA A 33 20.15 9.90 1.83
CA ALA A 33 20.51 9.05 0.70
C ALA A 33 19.44 8.00 0.39
N TYR A 34 18.79 7.40 1.39
CA TYR A 34 17.67 6.48 1.16
C TYR A 34 16.44 7.18 0.57
N ARG A 35 16.15 8.40 1.04
CA ARG A 35 14.98 9.19 0.63
C ARG A 35 15.09 9.74 -0.79
N ILE A 36 16.28 10.16 -1.19
CA ILE A 36 16.57 10.75 -2.53
C ILE A 36 17.12 9.68 -3.49
N GLY A 37 17.61 8.57 -2.95
CA GLY A 37 18.25 7.51 -3.70
C GLY A 37 17.29 6.64 -4.50
N PRO A 38 17.85 5.65 -5.23
CA PRO A 38 17.11 4.79 -6.13
C PRO A 38 16.06 3.89 -5.43
N GLY A 39 16.11 3.76 -4.10
CA GLY A 39 15.17 2.95 -3.33
C GLY A 39 13.76 3.54 -3.24
N ASN A 40 13.61 4.87 -3.23
CA ASN A 40 12.34 5.56 -3.05
C ASN A 40 11.88 6.27 -4.34
N ARG A 41 11.65 5.49 -5.39
CA ARG A 41 11.16 5.97 -6.68
C ARG A 41 9.88 5.26 -7.07
N ASP A 42 9.07 5.94 -7.87
CA ASP A 42 7.89 5.34 -8.48
C ASP A 42 8.33 4.13 -9.33
N ARG A 43 7.60 3.03 -9.21
CA ARG A 43 7.78 1.81 -10.00
C ARG A 43 6.52 1.54 -10.79
N VAL A 44 6.68 1.29 -12.08
CA VAL A 44 5.57 1.09 -13.03
C VAL A 44 5.83 -0.22 -13.77
N ASP A 45 4.82 -1.08 -13.82
CA ASP A 45 4.80 -2.37 -14.54
C ASP A 45 6.05 -3.24 -14.28
N SER A 46 6.55 -3.21 -13.04
CA SER A 46 7.73 -3.94 -12.61
C SER A 46 7.43 -5.03 -11.57
N ALA A 47 6.19 -5.15 -11.10
CA ALA A 47 5.84 -6.14 -10.07
C ALA A 47 5.73 -7.55 -10.66
N SER A 48 6.36 -8.51 -9.99
CA SER A 48 6.27 -9.93 -10.30
C SER A 48 5.06 -10.59 -9.61
N SER A 49 4.72 -11.81 -10.01
CA SER A 49 3.67 -12.59 -9.35
C SER A 49 3.94 -12.83 -7.86
N SER A 50 5.21 -12.96 -7.46
CA SER A 50 5.58 -13.08 -6.04
C SER A 50 5.37 -11.78 -5.27
N ASP A 51 5.61 -10.61 -5.90
CA ASP A 51 5.44 -9.32 -5.24
C ASP A 51 3.97 -9.03 -4.92
N VAL A 52 3.04 -9.54 -5.74
CA VAL A 52 1.60 -9.34 -5.57
C VAL A 52 0.88 -10.54 -4.93
N ALA A 53 1.61 -11.60 -4.55
CA ALA A 53 1.05 -12.81 -3.96
C ALA A 53 0.22 -12.53 -2.70
N PHE A 54 0.61 -11.51 -1.93
CA PHE A 54 -0.10 -11.08 -0.73
C PHE A 54 -1.56 -10.69 -1.02
N VAL A 55 -1.85 -10.13 -2.21
CA VAL A 55 -3.19 -9.67 -2.60
C VAL A 55 -4.18 -10.83 -2.54
N LEU A 56 -3.88 -11.94 -3.22
CA LEU A 56 -4.77 -13.10 -3.24
C LEU A 56 -4.77 -13.86 -1.91
N ASN A 57 -3.66 -13.82 -1.16
CA ASN A 57 -3.59 -14.48 0.14
C ASN A 57 -4.45 -13.76 1.20
N TRP A 58 -4.49 -12.42 1.19
CA TRP A 58 -5.30 -11.63 2.14
C TRP A 58 -6.80 -11.83 1.98
N CYS A 59 -7.26 -12.17 0.78
CA CYS A 59 -8.67 -12.47 0.50
C CYS A 59 -8.95 -13.97 0.34
N ASN A 60 -8.02 -14.82 0.80
CA ASN A 60 -8.15 -16.29 0.83
C ASN A 60 -8.41 -16.94 -0.55
N LEU A 61 -8.00 -16.30 -1.64
CA LEU A 61 -8.05 -16.87 -2.99
C LEU A 61 -6.81 -17.71 -3.31
N GLY A 62 -5.67 -17.41 -2.67
CA GLY A 62 -4.43 -18.15 -2.86
C GLY A 62 -3.59 -17.68 -4.06
N ALA A 63 -2.30 -17.45 -3.83
CA ALA A 63 -1.38 -16.90 -4.82
C ALA A 63 -1.09 -17.82 -6.02
N ASP A 64 -1.32 -19.13 -5.90
CA ASP A 64 -1.14 -20.11 -6.99
C ASP A 64 -2.07 -19.87 -8.19
N ARG A 65 -3.16 -19.12 -7.98
CA ARG A 65 -4.12 -18.73 -9.01
C ARG A 65 -3.65 -17.56 -9.87
N ILE A 66 -2.56 -16.89 -9.51
CA ILE A 66 -2.00 -15.78 -10.31
C ILE A 66 -1.55 -16.34 -11.67
N GLU A 67 -2.07 -15.76 -12.75
CA GLU A 67 -1.62 -16.04 -14.10
C GLU A 67 -0.53 -15.04 -14.50
N LYS A 68 -0.79 -13.75 -14.32
CA LYS A 68 0.17 -12.67 -14.57
C LYS A 68 -0.25 -11.37 -13.90
N VAL A 69 0.72 -10.50 -13.64
CA VAL A 69 0.48 -9.09 -13.34
C VAL A 69 0.32 -8.35 -14.66
N VAL A 70 -0.84 -7.73 -14.88
CA VAL A 70 -1.16 -6.99 -16.11
C VAL A 70 -0.64 -5.56 -16.01
N HIS A 71 -0.90 -4.91 -14.88
CA HIS A 71 -0.36 -3.59 -14.56
C HIS A 71 0.04 -3.52 -13.09
N SER A 72 1.06 -2.71 -12.80
CA SER A 72 1.47 -2.39 -11.44
C SER A 72 1.94 -0.96 -11.33
N TYR A 73 1.58 -0.31 -10.24
CA TYR A 73 2.09 1.00 -9.90
C TYR A 73 2.38 1.03 -8.40
N VAL A 74 3.58 1.49 -8.01
CA VAL A 74 3.99 1.68 -6.62
C VAL A 74 4.65 3.04 -6.54
N SER A 75 4.05 3.96 -5.80
CA SER A 75 4.65 5.29 -5.62
C SER A 75 5.82 5.25 -4.65
N ALA A 76 6.75 6.19 -4.82
CA ALA A 76 7.62 6.60 -3.73
C ALA A 76 6.80 6.95 -2.49
N ARG A 77 7.35 6.65 -1.31
CA ARG A 77 6.72 6.93 -0.01
C ARG A 77 7.07 8.34 0.45
N SER A 78 6.08 9.12 0.86
CA SER A 78 6.28 10.45 1.45
C SER A 78 6.90 10.35 2.86
N PHE A 79 7.19 11.47 3.52
CA PHE A 79 7.77 11.45 4.88
C PHE A 79 6.76 10.94 5.91
N THR A 80 5.50 11.32 5.75
CA THR A 80 4.35 10.90 6.56
C THR A 80 3.81 9.52 6.16
N GLY A 81 4.44 8.90 5.16
CA GLY A 81 4.10 7.57 4.67
C GLY A 81 2.98 7.57 3.63
N ASP A 82 2.63 8.72 3.06
CA ASP A 82 1.61 8.83 2.01
C ASP A 82 2.12 8.12 0.76
N HIS A 83 1.20 7.42 0.11
CA HIS A 83 1.53 6.58 -1.02
C HIS A 83 0.33 6.13 -1.82
N LEU A 84 0.62 5.59 -2.99
CA LEU A 84 -0.31 4.91 -3.87
C LEU A 84 0.34 3.65 -4.43
N ASP A 85 -0.27 2.51 -4.14
CA ASP A 85 0.00 1.22 -4.73
C ASP A 85 -1.26 0.71 -5.43
N ALA A 86 -1.10 0.27 -6.67
CA ALA A 86 -2.19 -0.33 -7.43
C ALA A 86 -1.67 -1.51 -8.26
N TYR A 87 -2.45 -2.58 -8.32
CA TYR A 87 -2.16 -3.73 -9.18
C TYR A 87 -3.40 -4.13 -9.97
N ALA A 88 -3.21 -4.56 -11.22
CA ALA A 88 -4.18 -5.32 -11.99
C ALA A 88 -3.59 -6.70 -12.26
N ILE A 89 -4.25 -7.74 -11.77
CA ILE A 89 -3.73 -9.11 -11.74
C ILE A 89 -4.73 -10.00 -12.48
N LYS A 90 -4.24 -10.73 -13.48
CA LYS A 90 -5.01 -11.77 -14.15
C LYS A 90 -4.89 -13.06 -13.35
N ILE A 91 -6.02 -13.71 -13.10
CA ILE A 91 -6.07 -15.00 -12.39
C ILE A 91 -6.65 -16.10 -13.28
N LYS A 92 -6.25 -17.35 -13.01
CA LYS A 92 -6.63 -18.52 -13.81
C LYS A 92 -8.12 -18.83 -13.73
N HIS A 93 -8.69 -18.73 -12.53
CA HIS A 93 -10.10 -19.00 -12.25
C HIS A 93 -10.55 -18.25 -10.99
N ILE A 94 -11.86 -18.02 -10.91
CA ILE A 94 -12.56 -17.50 -9.73
C ILE A 94 -13.98 -18.07 -9.76
N ASP A 95 -14.46 -18.56 -8.62
CA ASP A 95 -15.84 -18.97 -8.49
C ASP A 95 -16.65 -17.87 -7.78
N VAL A 96 -17.77 -17.47 -8.36
CA VAL A 96 -18.67 -16.49 -7.74
C VAL A 96 -19.24 -17.01 -6.42
N ALA A 97 -19.35 -18.34 -6.27
CA ALA A 97 -19.73 -18.96 -5.00
C ALA A 97 -18.73 -18.62 -3.87
N GLU A 98 -17.43 -18.58 -4.16
CA GLU A 98 -16.39 -18.18 -3.18
C GLU A 98 -16.54 -16.71 -2.73
N LEU A 99 -17.07 -15.85 -3.62
CA LEU A 99 -17.29 -14.42 -3.35
C LEU A 99 -18.63 -14.13 -2.65
N THR A 100 -19.53 -15.11 -2.60
CA THR A 100 -20.88 -14.93 -2.04
C THR A 100 -21.16 -15.84 -0.86
N ALA A 101 -20.26 -16.79 -0.59
CA ALA A 101 -20.31 -17.62 0.59
C ALA A 101 -20.31 -16.73 1.84
N SER A 102 -21.33 -16.88 2.67
CA SER A 102 -21.39 -16.22 3.97
C SER A 102 -20.23 -16.74 4.81
N THR A 103 -19.17 -15.94 4.93
CA THR A 103 -18.13 -16.15 5.92
C THR A 103 -18.69 -15.69 7.26
N ASP A 104 -18.72 -16.58 8.25
CA ASP A 104 -19.08 -16.23 9.65
C ASP A 104 -18.11 -15.24 10.29
N ASP A 105 -17.00 -14.92 9.61
CA ASP A 105 -16.02 -13.95 10.03
C ASP A 105 -16.37 -12.53 9.55
N PHE A 106 -16.59 -11.63 10.51
CA PHE A 106 -16.75 -10.19 10.29
C PHE A 106 -15.50 -9.53 9.66
N ARG A 107 -14.37 -10.25 9.62
CA ARG A 107 -13.05 -9.76 9.20
C ARG A 107 -12.67 -10.07 7.76
N GLY A 108 -13.52 -10.76 7.00
CA GLY A 108 -13.10 -11.24 5.67
C GLY A 108 -14.24 -11.65 4.77
N ARG A 109 -15.20 -10.76 4.54
CA ARG A 109 -16.28 -10.99 3.57
C ARG A 109 -16.14 -10.12 2.34
N TRP A 110 -16.54 -10.69 1.22
CA TRP A 110 -16.74 -9.97 -0.02
C TRP A 110 -18.08 -9.23 -0.01
N TYR A 111 -18.12 -8.07 -0.65
CA TYR A 111 -19.32 -7.26 -0.87
C TYR A 111 -19.49 -7.01 -2.35
N ARG A 112 -20.72 -7.11 -2.86
CA ARG A 112 -21.00 -6.73 -4.24
C ARG A 112 -20.93 -5.21 -4.38
N GLY A 113 -20.34 -4.72 -5.47
CA GLY A 113 -20.05 -3.29 -5.67
C GLY A 113 -21.27 -2.37 -5.65
N ASP A 114 -22.45 -2.88 -6.02
CA ASP A 114 -23.73 -2.16 -5.97
C ASP A 114 -24.45 -2.28 -4.61
N GLN A 115 -23.86 -2.98 -3.64
CA GLN A 115 -24.45 -3.29 -2.33
C GLN A 115 -23.45 -3.06 -1.18
N LEU A 116 -22.67 -1.99 -1.27
CA LEU A 116 -21.64 -1.68 -0.28
C LEU A 116 -22.25 -1.08 1.00
N PRO A 117 -21.82 -1.52 2.19
CA PRO A 117 -22.08 -0.80 3.43
C PRO A 117 -21.46 0.60 3.37
N LYS A 118 -22.07 1.58 4.05
CA LYS A 118 -21.68 3.00 3.97
C LYS A 118 -20.17 3.25 4.15
N VAL A 119 -19.53 2.63 5.13
CA VAL A 119 -18.08 2.82 5.37
C VAL A 119 -17.21 2.32 4.20
N LEU A 120 -17.61 1.23 3.55
CA LEU A 120 -16.91 0.66 2.41
C LEU A 120 -17.22 1.45 1.14
N ASP A 121 -18.45 1.93 1.01
CA ASP A 121 -18.91 2.82 -0.05
C ASP A 121 -18.12 4.14 -0.08
N ASP A 122 -17.85 4.72 1.10
CA ASP A 122 -17.00 5.90 1.25
C ASP A 122 -15.53 5.58 0.94
N ALA A 123 -15.03 4.40 1.33
CA ALA A 123 -13.68 3.96 0.98
C ALA A 123 -13.50 3.75 -0.53
N VAL A 124 -14.50 3.20 -1.23
CA VAL A 124 -14.51 3.14 -2.70
C VAL A 124 -14.54 4.53 -3.32
N GLY A 125 -15.24 5.49 -2.70
CA GLY A 125 -15.17 6.91 -3.09
C GLY A 125 -13.76 7.49 -2.94
N PHE A 126 -13.07 7.18 -1.84
CA PHE A 126 -11.66 7.55 -1.66
C PHE A 126 -10.80 6.98 -2.79
N VAL A 127 -10.93 5.68 -3.11
CA VAL A 127 -10.24 5.06 -4.25
C VAL A 127 -10.55 5.80 -5.55
N GLY A 128 -11.83 6.12 -5.79
CA GLY A 128 -12.32 6.82 -6.97
C GLY A 128 -11.69 8.19 -7.24
N SER A 129 -11.13 8.84 -6.21
CA SER A 129 -10.43 10.12 -6.35
C SER A 129 -9.04 10.04 -6.99
N TRP A 130 -8.44 8.84 -7.06
CA TRP A 130 -7.06 8.62 -7.54
C TRP A 130 -6.91 8.32 -9.04
N PRO A 131 -7.83 7.61 -9.73
CA PRO A 131 -7.75 7.34 -11.17
C PRO A 131 -7.66 8.58 -12.07
N GLY A 132 -7.99 9.77 -11.56
CA GLY A 132 -7.70 11.04 -12.25
C GLY A 132 -6.20 11.38 -12.36
N SER A 133 -5.33 10.66 -11.64
CA SER A 133 -3.88 10.75 -11.80
C SER A 133 -3.43 9.97 -13.03
N ALA A 134 -2.54 10.55 -13.84
CA ALA A 134 -1.95 9.90 -15.03
C ALA A 134 -1.23 8.57 -14.74
N LYS A 135 -1.08 8.19 -13.46
CA LYS A 135 -0.30 7.06 -12.96
C LYS A 135 -1.05 5.74 -12.99
N ILE A 136 -2.38 5.74 -12.85
CA ILE A 136 -3.21 4.53 -12.76
C ILE A 136 -4.48 4.60 -13.63
N GLN A 137 -4.39 5.18 -14.83
CA GLN A 137 -5.54 5.30 -15.76
C GLN A 137 -6.18 3.97 -16.17
N TRP A 138 -5.43 2.88 -16.07
CA TRP A 138 -5.88 1.50 -16.32
C TRP A 138 -6.74 0.93 -15.18
N PHE A 139 -6.75 1.56 -14.00
CA PHE A 139 -7.52 1.11 -12.86
C PHE A 139 -9.01 1.35 -13.09
N PRO A 140 -9.92 0.45 -12.65
CA PRO A 140 -11.35 0.65 -12.84
C PRO A 140 -11.85 1.97 -12.24
N THR A 141 -12.77 2.62 -12.94
CA THR A 141 -13.38 3.88 -12.48
C THR A 141 -14.27 3.64 -11.27
N GLU A 142 -14.50 4.68 -10.45
CA GLU A 142 -15.39 4.60 -9.29
C GLU A 142 -16.78 4.04 -9.65
N LYS A 143 -17.35 4.51 -10.77
CA LYS A 143 -18.63 4.02 -11.27
C LYS A 143 -18.61 2.52 -11.59
N ALA A 144 -17.50 2.01 -12.13
CA ALA A 144 -17.34 0.59 -12.40
C ALA A 144 -17.20 -0.21 -11.10
N LEU A 145 -16.41 0.28 -10.14
CA LEU A 145 -16.22 -0.36 -8.82
C LEU A 145 -17.53 -0.49 -8.04
N ARG A 146 -18.46 0.46 -8.23
CA ARG A 146 -19.82 0.47 -7.64
C ARG A 146 -20.85 -0.34 -8.44
N SER A 147 -20.43 -1.08 -9.46
CA SER A 147 -21.34 -1.89 -10.27
C SER A 147 -21.48 -3.31 -9.73
N ARG A 148 -22.53 -4.00 -10.17
CA ARG A 148 -22.76 -5.43 -9.88
C ARG A 148 -21.68 -6.38 -10.42
N GLU A 149 -20.81 -5.90 -11.31
CA GLU A 149 -19.74 -6.71 -11.91
C GLU A 149 -18.54 -6.86 -11.00
N PHE A 150 -18.43 -5.98 -9.98
CA PHE A 150 -17.32 -5.97 -9.05
C PHE A 150 -17.73 -6.52 -7.70
N TYR A 151 -16.78 -7.21 -7.07
CA TYR A 151 -16.81 -7.59 -5.68
C TYR A 151 -15.65 -6.91 -4.96
N VAL A 152 -15.89 -6.44 -3.74
CA VAL A 152 -14.95 -5.66 -2.95
C VAL A 152 -14.66 -6.40 -1.66
N TYR A 153 -13.39 -6.57 -1.35
CA TYR A 153 -12.89 -7.12 -0.11
C TYR A 153 -12.12 -6.04 0.66
N PRO A 154 -12.60 -5.62 1.84
CA PRO A 154 -11.90 -4.65 2.65
C PRO A 154 -10.76 -5.32 3.42
N CYS A 155 -9.50 -5.02 3.08
CA CYS A 155 -8.35 -5.41 3.90
C CYS A 155 -8.21 -4.45 5.09
N SER A 156 -8.17 -3.14 4.80
CA SER A 156 -8.09 -2.11 5.83
C SER A 156 -8.73 -0.79 5.35
N ILE A 157 -9.37 -0.09 6.28
CA ILE A 157 -9.92 1.25 6.06
C ILE A 157 -9.54 2.07 7.29
N TYR A 158 -8.77 3.14 7.08
CA TYR A 158 -8.38 4.08 8.12
C TYR A 158 -9.19 5.36 7.97
N LEU A 159 -9.80 5.78 9.07
CA LEU A 159 -10.64 6.96 9.12
C LEU A 159 -9.92 8.10 9.84
N HIS A 160 -10.04 9.30 9.31
CA HIS A 160 -9.79 10.53 10.06
C HIS A 160 -11.15 11.15 10.39
N GLY A 161 -11.60 11.02 11.65
CA GLY A 161 -12.98 11.29 12.00
C GLY A 161 -13.91 10.27 11.35
N ILE A 162 -14.78 10.72 10.44
CA ILE A 162 -15.74 9.87 9.73
C ILE A 162 -15.41 9.65 8.25
N THR A 163 -14.31 10.23 7.76
CA THR A 163 -13.91 10.13 6.35
C THR A 163 -12.67 9.25 6.19
N PRO A 164 -12.61 8.36 5.19
CA PRO A 164 -11.41 7.60 4.89
C PRO A 164 -10.21 8.49 4.54
N SER A 165 -9.07 8.25 5.20
CA SER A 165 -7.78 8.89 4.90
C SER A 165 -6.75 7.91 4.32
N ALA A 166 -6.96 6.61 4.52
CA ALA A 166 -6.22 5.55 3.85
C ALA A 166 -7.09 4.31 3.70
N THR A 167 -6.82 3.52 2.66
CA THR A 167 -7.52 2.25 2.46
C THR A 167 -6.67 1.24 1.71
N GLU A 168 -6.85 -0.03 2.05
CA GLU A 168 -6.40 -1.17 1.28
C GLU A 168 -7.63 -2.00 0.90
N LEU A 169 -7.99 -1.96 -0.38
CA LEU A 169 -9.13 -2.66 -0.93
C LEU A 169 -8.69 -3.60 -2.05
N ILE A 170 -9.30 -4.77 -2.08
CA ILE A 170 -9.17 -5.72 -3.19
C ILE A 170 -10.50 -5.76 -3.92
N PHE A 171 -10.43 -5.69 -5.24
CA PHE A 171 -11.57 -5.76 -6.12
C PHE A 171 -11.43 -6.98 -7.03
N VAL A 172 -12.55 -7.63 -7.32
CA VAL A 172 -12.59 -8.73 -8.28
C VAL A 172 -13.67 -8.45 -9.29
N ARG A 173 -13.31 -8.61 -10.57
CA ARG A 173 -14.26 -8.68 -11.68
C ARG A 173 -14.26 -10.13 -12.21
N PRO A 174 -15.26 -10.94 -11.85
CA PRO A 174 -15.26 -12.36 -12.20
C PRO A 174 -15.33 -12.62 -13.71
N SER A 175 -16.06 -11.77 -14.45
CA SER A 175 -16.36 -11.95 -15.89
C SER A 175 -15.09 -12.07 -16.75
N ASP A 176 -14.03 -11.36 -16.39
CA ASP A 176 -12.75 -11.40 -17.08
C ASP A 176 -11.61 -11.89 -16.18
N LYS A 177 -11.90 -12.49 -15.02
CA LYS A 177 -10.91 -13.08 -14.11
C LYS A 177 -9.81 -12.10 -13.71
N MET A 178 -10.21 -10.87 -13.38
CA MET A 178 -9.29 -9.82 -12.97
C MET A 178 -9.45 -9.54 -11.47
N VAL A 179 -8.32 -9.40 -10.80
CA VAL A 179 -8.20 -8.90 -9.43
C VAL A 179 -7.50 -7.55 -9.50
N PHE A 180 -8.04 -6.56 -8.82
CA PHE A 180 -7.42 -5.26 -8.69
C PHE A 180 -7.13 -4.99 -7.22
N TYR A 181 -5.95 -4.51 -6.91
CA TYR A 181 -5.61 -4.07 -5.56
C TYR A 181 -5.39 -2.57 -5.58
N PHE A 182 -5.86 -1.91 -4.53
CA PHE A 182 -5.57 -0.52 -4.25
C PHE A 182 -5.10 -0.40 -2.79
N GLY A 183 -3.94 0.19 -2.58
CA GLY A 183 -3.41 0.59 -1.28
C GLY A 183 -2.99 2.05 -1.34
N GLY A 184 -3.71 2.93 -0.65
CA GLY A 184 -3.47 4.37 -0.73
C GLY A 184 -3.60 5.05 0.62
N LYS A 185 -2.71 6.01 0.88
CA LYS A 185 -2.72 6.87 2.06
C LYS A 185 -2.44 8.30 1.65
N MET A 186 -3.22 9.24 2.17
CA MET A 186 -2.99 10.68 2.10
C MET A 186 -2.57 11.26 3.46
#